data_AF-A0A4Y7MYQ3-F1
#
_entry.id   AF-A0A4Y7MYQ3-F1
#
_cell.length_a   1.000
_cell.length_b   1.000
_cell.length_c   1.000
_cell.angle_alpha   90.00
_cell.angle_beta   90.00
_cell.angle_gamma   90.00
#
_symmetry.space_group_name_H-M   'P 1'
#
loop_
_entity.id
_entity.type
_entity.pdbx_description
1 polymer ?
#
loop_
_entity_poly.entity_id
_entity_poly.type
_entity_poly.pdbx_seq_one_letter_code
_entity_poly.pdbx_strand_id
1 'polypeptide(L)'
;MAVLNNFSSFRRILINSSSSRAYLSGFKSSITLEKLYPSSRLDITTIPKAPESKDGKFSGYIPMDKIQISYARSSGPGGQNVNCVSTKAEIRFHLASAEWIPEPVRVKLAEKLKNQLSKEGYFIVKSDRTRSQHLNLADTLDKLRDLIQFTAQSLVIPEISPETVERQRRLRERAARERLREKRAHSMTKQGRQSPTLNS
;
A
#
# COMPACT_ATOMS: atom_id res chain seq x y z
N MET A 1 2.30 26.75 25.99
CA MET A 1 3.67 26.61 26.53
C MET A 1 4.54 26.01 25.43
N ALA A 2 5.22 26.88 24.69
CA ALA A 2 5.96 26.55 23.49
C ALA A 2 7.31 25.91 23.83
N VAL A 3 7.63 24.76 23.24
CA VAL A 3 9.00 24.25 23.15
C VAL A 3 9.37 24.28 21.67
N LEU A 4 9.67 25.49 21.21
CA LEU A 4 10.17 25.78 19.88
C LEU A 4 11.70 25.67 19.88
N ASN A 5 12.23 25.02 18.85
CA ASN A 5 13.48 25.34 18.16
C ASN A 5 14.75 25.44 19.01
N ASN A 6 15.51 24.34 19.08
CA ASN A 6 16.94 24.43 19.44
C ASN A 6 17.83 23.41 18.73
N PHE A 7 17.60 23.18 17.44
CA PHE A 7 18.54 22.45 16.56
C PHE A 7 19.22 23.33 15.49
N SER A 8 19.00 24.64 15.52
CA SER A 8 19.60 25.60 14.58
C SER A 8 20.99 26.09 14.99
N SER A 9 21.45 25.84 16.22
CA SER A 9 22.71 26.40 16.74
C SER A 9 23.98 25.59 16.44
N PHE A 10 23.86 24.31 16.06
CA PHE A 10 25.02 23.50 15.63
C PHE A 10 25.30 23.55 14.12
N ARG A 11 24.44 24.19 13.33
CA ARG A 11 24.60 24.33 11.87
C ARG A 11 25.55 25.44 11.44
N ARG A 12 26.19 26.15 12.37
CA ARG A 12 26.95 27.39 12.09
C ARG A 12 28.44 27.34 12.48
N ILE A 13 29.03 26.16 12.62
CA ILE A 13 30.47 25.98 12.94
C ILE A 13 31.25 25.26 11.82
N LEU A 14 30.63 24.95 10.67
CA LEU A 14 31.33 24.38 9.51
C LEU A 14 30.91 25.01 8.17
N ILE A 15 30.60 26.31 8.17
CA ILE A 15 30.34 27.07 6.94
C ILE A 15 31.04 28.43 7.05
N ASN A 16 32.37 28.40 7.17
CA ASN A 16 33.22 29.51 6.72
C ASN A 16 34.69 29.04 6.64
N SER A 17 34.98 28.27 5.60
CA SER A 17 36.32 28.22 5.03
C SER A 17 36.18 28.16 3.51
N SER A 18 35.77 29.29 2.93
CA SER A 18 36.42 29.68 1.68
C SER A 18 37.93 29.62 1.92
N SER A 19 38.69 29.03 1.01
CA SER A 19 40.15 28.82 1.09
C SER A 19 40.65 27.76 2.09
N SER A 20 40.24 26.51 1.87
CA SER A 20 41.19 25.39 1.98
C SER A 20 40.74 24.25 1.08
N ARG A 21 41.05 24.35 -0.22
CA ARG A 21 41.32 23.17 -1.03
C ARG A 21 42.50 22.47 -0.38
N ALA A 22 42.26 21.68 0.66
CA ALA A 22 43.21 20.67 1.06
C ALA A 22 43.37 19.78 -0.18
N TYR A 23 44.52 19.90 -0.84
CA TYR A 23 44.96 18.98 -1.87
C TYR A 23 45.20 17.62 -1.22
N LEU A 24 44.12 16.92 -0.84
CA LEU A 24 44.15 15.47 -0.85
C LEU A 24 44.35 15.12 -2.31
N SER A 25 45.59 14.79 -2.67
CA SER A 25 45.94 14.22 -3.96
C SER A 25 45.25 12.87 -4.09
N GLY A 26 43.95 12.89 -4.39
CA GLY A 26 43.18 11.71 -4.70
C GLY A 26 43.66 11.17 -6.05
N PHE A 27 44.21 9.96 -6.04
CA PHE A 27 44.57 9.26 -7.28
C PHE A 27 43.35 9.17 -8.19
N LYS A 28 43.43 9.80 -9.38
CA LYS A 28 42.41 9.71 -10.42
C LYS A 28 42.88 8.73 -11.50
N SER A 29 42.23 7.58 -11.57
CA SER A 29 42.44 6.58 -12.63
C SER A 29 41.51 6.81 -13.83
N SER A 30 41.71 6.03 -14.89
CA SER A 30 40.80 6.00 -16.04
C SER A 30 39.39 5.49 -15.70
N ILE A 31 39.20 4.85 -14.54
CA ILE A 31 37.96 4.21 -14.07
C ILE A 31 37.40 4.97 -12.84
N THR A 32 37.66 6.27 -12.73
CA THR A 32 37.08 7.09 -11.65
C THR A 32 35.56 7.18 -11.78
N LEU A 33 34.86 7.22 -10.65
CA LEU A 33 33.41 7.41 -10.59
C LEU A 33 32.94 8.66 -11.36
N GLU A 34 33.71 9.76 -11.33
CA GLU A 34 33.43 11.00 -12.08
C GLU A 34 33.36 10.76 -13.60
N LYS A 35 34.20 9.85 -14.10
CA LYS A 35 34.29 9.52 -15.52
C LYS A 35 33.28 8.45 -15.93
N LEU A 36 33.02 7.47 -15.07
CA LEU A 36 32.00 6.45 -15.31
C LEU A 36 30.58 7.00 -15.23
N TYR A 37 30.35 7.96 -14.32
CA TYR A 37 29.02 8.52 -14.04
C TYR A 37 29.05 10.06 -14.03
N PRO A 38 29.28 10.71 -15.19
CA PRO A 38 29.48 12.16 -15.27
C PRO A 38 28.23 12.97 -14.89
N SER A 39 27.03 12.38 -15.00
CA SER A 39 25.76 13.01 -14.62
C SER A 39 25.42 12.86 -13.13
N SER A 40 26.17 12.04 -12.39
CA SER A 40 25.88 11.76 -10.98
C SER A 40 26.63 12.73 -10.08
N ARG A 41 25.94 13.25 -9.06
CA ARG A 41 26.58 14.07 -8.02
C ARG A 41 27.31 13.14 -7.05
N LEU A 42 28.64 13.18 -7.05
CA LEU A 42 29.50 12.25 -6.28
C LEU A 42 29.90 12.79 -4.90
N ASP A 43 29.30 13.88 -4.45
CA ASP A 43 29.53 14.40 -3.10
C ASP A 43 28.96 13.40 -2.09
N ILE A 44 29.82 12.81 -1.27
CA ILE A 44 29.47 11.83 -0.21
C ILE A 44 28.46 12.42 0.80
N THR A 45 28.41 13.75 0.92
CA THR A 45 27.49 14.50 1.77
C THR A 45 26.10 14.74 1.16
N THR A 46 25.87 14.36 -0.10
CA THR A 46 24.56 14.52 -0.73
C THR A 46 23.58 13.56 -0.08
N ILE A 47 22.66 14.08 0.74
CA ILE A 47 21.53 13.31 1.23
C ILE A 47 20.65 12.98 0.02
N PRO A 48 20.40 11.69 -0.29
CA PRO A 48 19.55 11.33 -1.42
C PRO A 48 18.16 11.92 -1.22
N LYS A 49 17.67 12.64 -2.24
CA LYS A 49 16.30 13.17 -2.22
C LYS A 49 15.33 11.99 -2.20
N ALA A 50 14.34 12.02 -1.31
CA ALA A 50 13.28 11.02 -1.30
C ALA A 50 12.57 10.98 -2.67
N PRO A 51 12.19 9.79 -3.16
CA PRO A 51 11.55 9.66 -4.47
C PRO A 51 10.17 10.33 -4.43
N GLU A 52 10.01 11.38 -5.22
CA GLU A 52 8.75 12.10 -5.34
C GLU A 52 7.70 11.25 -6.06
N SER A 53 6.45 11.39 -5.62
CA SER A 53 5.28 10.85 -6.32
C SER A 53 5.13 11.59 -7.65
N LYS A 54 5.43 10.92 -8.76
CA LYS A 54 5.12 11.44 -10.10
C LYS A 54 3.70 11.02 -10.49
N ASP A 55 2.95 11.93 -11.11
CA ASP A 55 1.65 11.67 -11.74
C ASP A 55 0.54 11.13 -10.80
N GLY A 56 0.61 11.48 -9.50
CA GLY A 56 -0.38 11.01 -8.51
C GLY A 56 -0.28 9.52 -8.18
N LYS A 57 0.82 8.86 -8.56
CA LYS A 57 1.07 7.44 -8.26
C LYS A 57 1.90 7.31 -6.99
N PHE A 58 1.58 6.32 -6.17
CA PHE A 58 2.36 6.03 -4.98
C PHE A 58 3.80 5.62 -5.35
N SER A 59 4.81 6.35 -4.85
CA SER A 59 6.23 6.12 -5.19
C SER A 59 6.85 4.91 -4.47
N GLY A 60 6.13 4.26 -3.55
CA GLY A 60 6.65 3.16 -2.74
C GLY A 60 7.46 3.60 -1.51
N TYR A 61 7.69 4.91 -1.36
CA TYR A 61 8.38 5.50 -0.23
C TYR A 61 7.41 5.72 0.94
N ILE A 62 7.84 5.24 2.11
CA ILE A 62 7.10 5.37 3.36
C ILE A 62 8.00 6.15 4.32
N PRO A 63 7.62 7.40 4.70
CA PRO A 63 8.42 8.19 5.62
C PRO A 63 8.30 7.62 7.04
N MET A 64 9.43 7.20 7.63
CA MET A 64 9.48 6.63 8.98
C MET A 64 8.98 7.63 10.04
N ASP A 65 9.19 8.93 9.84
CA ASP A 65 8.79 9.98 10.79
C ASP A 65 7.26 10.18 10.90
N LYS A 66 6.51 9.68 9.91
CA LYS A 66 5.03 9.83 9.85
C LYS A 66 4.30 8.56 10.31
N ILE A 67 5.03 7.51 10.66
CA ILE A 67 4.47 6.25 11.14
C ILE A 67 4.92 6.01 12.59
N GLN A 68 4.03 5.44 13.39
CA GLN A 68 4.36 5.00 14.74
C GLN A 68 4.69 3.52 14.70
N ILE A 69 5.87 3.16 15.20
CA ILE A 69 6.33 1.78 15.24
C ILE A 69 6.34 1.34 16.70
N SER A 70 5.60 0.28 17.00
CA SER A 70 5.56 -0.34 18.33
C SER A 70 5.89 -1.81 18.23
N TYR A 71 6.59 -2.32 19.25
CA TYR A 71 6.95 -3.72 19.33
C TYR A 71 6.19 -4.41 20.45
N ALA A 72 5.71 -5.61 20.17
CA ALA A 72 4.94 -6.42 21.08
C ALA A 72 5.51 -7.84 21.16
N ARG A 73 5.02 -8.63 22.11
CA ARG A 73 5.31 -10.06 22.18
C ARG A 73 4.53 -10.79 21.09
N SER A 74 5.14 -11.81 20.50
CA SER A 74 4.48 -12.66 19.51
C SER A 74 3.48 -13.60 20.20
N SER A 75 2.41 -13.99 19.51
CA SER A 75 1.32 -14.78 20.09
C SER A 75 1.54 -16.31 20.04
N GLY A 76 2.79 -16.77 19.89
CA GLY A 76 3.13 -18.17 19.65
C GLY A 76 3.10 -19.06 20.91
N PRO A 77 3.09 -20.40 20.75
CA PRO A 77 3.14 -21.34 21.87
C PRO A 77 4.37 -21.06 22.75
N GLY A 78 4.12 -20.90 24.05
CA GLY A 78 5.05 -20.37 25.03
C GLY A 78 6.34 -21.19 25.15
N GLY A 79 7.46 -20.55 24.83
CA GLY A 79 8.82 -21.00 25.13
C GLY A 79 9.64 -19.82 25.66
N GLN A 80 10.89 -20.07 26.11
CA GLN A 80 11.74 -19.04 26.72
C GLN A 80 11.86 -17.75 25.88
N ASN A 81 11.92 -17.87 24.55
CA ASN A 81 12.08 -16.71 23.67
C ASN A 81 10.79 -15.88 23.48
N VAL A 82 9.61 -16.51 23.54
CA VAL A 82 8.31 -15.82 23.28
C VAL A 82 7.94 -14.88 24.42
N ASN A 83 8.25 -15.29 25.66
CA ASN A 83 7.90 -14.52 26.85
C ASN A 83 8.85 -13.34 27.11
N CYS A 84 10.09 -13.42 26.63
CA CYS A 84 11.14 -12.46 26.96
C CYS A 84 11.40 -11.42 25.84
N VAL A 85 11.16 -11.75 24.57
CA VAL A 85 11.56 -10.89 23.45
C VAL A 85 10.35 -10.35 22.69
N SER A 86 10.22 -9.02 22.65
CA SER A 86 9.21 -8.30 21.87
C SER A 86 9.56 -8.31 20.38
N THR A 87 9.32 -9.46 19.73
CA THR A 87 9.69 -9.68 18.33
C THR A 87 8.63 -9.20 17.33
N LYS A 88 7.36 -9.11 17.74
CA LYS A 88 6.26 -8.67 16.87
C LYS A 88 6.39 -7.18 16.59
N ALA A 89 6.33 -6.80 15.32
CA ALA A 89 6.33 -5.40 14.91
C ALA A 89 4.92 -4.97 14.54
N GLU A 90 4.53 -3.78 14.97
CA GLU A 90 3.25 -3.15 14.66
C GLU A 90 3.52 -1.72 14.17
N ILE A 91 2.91 -1.37 13.04
CA ILE A 91 2.95 -0.05 12.44
C ILE A 91 1.57 0.55 12.54
N ARG A 92 1.48 1.74 13.15
CA ARG A 92 0.26 2.51 13.31
C ARG A 92 0.41 3.87 12.65
N PHE A 93 -0.59 4.28 11.88
CA PHE A 93 -0.66 5.65 11.36
C PHE A 93 -2.11 6.09 11.14
N HIS A 94 -2.32 7.39 11.07
CA HIS A 94 -3.63 7.98 10.79
C HIS A 94 -3.83 8.11 9.28
N LEU A 95 -4.83 7.40 8.73
CA LEU A 95 -4.99 7.27 7.28
C LEU A 95 -5.33 8.62 6.61
N ALA A 96 -6.19 9.42 7.22
CA ALA A 96 -6.62 10.70 6.64
C ALA A 96 -5.52 11.79 6.67
N SER A 97 -4.55 11.70 7.58
CA SER A 97 -3.43 12.66 7.67
C SER A 97 -2.21 12.25 6.86
N ALA A 98 -2.24 11.09 6.19
CA ALA A 98 -1.10 10.55 5.48
C ALA A 98 -0.88 11.22 4.10
N GLU A 99 -0.21 12.38 4.07
CA GLU A 99 0.08 13.15 2.84
C GLU A 99 0.96 12.41 1.82
N TRP A 100 1.74 11.43 2.27
CA TRP A 100 2.62 10.62 1.43
C TRP A 100 1.86 9.56 0.60
N ILE A 101 0.56 9.37 0.87
CA ILE A 101 -0.34 8.52 0.08
C ILE A 101 -1.21 9.43 -0.81
N PRO A 102 -1.32 9.17 -2.12
CA PRO A 102 -2.20 9.94 -3.00
C PRO A 102 -3.67 9.91 -2.54
N GLU A 103 -4.36 11.05 -2.63
CA GLU A 103 -5.76 11.20 -2.21
C GLU A 103 -6.73 10.11 -2.71
N PRO A 104 -6.76 9.76 -4.02
CA PRO A 104 -7.70 8.75 -4.50
C PRO A 104 -7.44 7.37 -3.89
N VAL A 105 -6.18 7.08 -3.54
CA VAL A 105 -5.79 5.83 -2.88
C VAL A 105 -6.24 5.86 -1.42
N ARG A 106 -6.11 7.00 -0.73
CA ARG A 106 -6.58 7.16 0.67
C ARG A 106 -8.06 6.90 0.83
N VAL A 107 -8.88 7.49 -0.04
CA VAL A 107 -10.34 7.32 0.00
C VAL A 107 -10.72 5.86 -0.20
N LYS A 108 -10.17 5.20 -1.24
CA LYS A 108 -10.43 3.77 -1.47
C LYS A 108 -9.90 2.87 -0.37
N LEU A 109 -8.78 3.22 0.24
CA LEU A 109 -8.25 2.50 1.41
C LEU A 109 -9.22 2.58 2.58
N ALA A 110 -9.77 3.76 2.85
CA ALA A 110 -10.74 3.96 3.93
C ALA A 110 -12.01 3.13 3.71
N GLU A 111 -12.48 3.04 2.46
CA GLU A 111 -13.62 2.19 2.08
C GLU A 111 -13.31 0.69 2.26
N LYS A 112 -12.19 0.21 1.70
CA LYS A 112 -11.80 -1.21 1.75
C LYS A 112 -11.48 -1.68 3.17
N LEU A 113 -10.83 -0.83 3.97
CA LEU A 113 -10.35 -1.16 5.31
C LEU A 113 -11.27 -0.67 6.42
N LYS A 114 -12.51 -0.27 6.11
CA LYS A 114 -13.48 0.25 7.09
C LYS A 114 -13.59 -0.61 8.36
N ASN A 115 -13.50 -1.94 8.22
CA ASN A 115 -13.59 -2.88 9.35
C ASN A 115 -12.29 -3.04 10.15
N GLN A 116 -11.15 -2.63 9.60
CA GLN A 116 -9.83 -2.72 10.23
C GLN A 116 -9.36 -1.38 10.81
N LEU A 117 -10.07 -0.28 10.52
CA LEU A 117 -9.78 1.03 11.07
C LEU A 117 -10.31 1.17 12.50
N SER A 118 -9.52 1.84 13.34
CA SER A 118 -10.01 2.30 14.65
C SER A 118 -11.10 3.36 14.47
N LYS A 119 -11.90 3.61 15.52
CA LYS A 119 -12.92 4.68 15.55
C LYS A 119 -12.33 6.06 15.23
N GLU A 120 -11.07 6.26 15.61
CA GLU A 120 -10.30 7.48 15.38
C GLU A 120 -9.62 7.53 14.00
N GLY A 121 -9.83 6.55 13.11
CA GLY A 121 -9.23 6.54 11.76
C GLY A 121 -7.77 6.05 11.69
N TYR A 122 -7.28 5.40 12.74
CA TYR A 122 -5.96 4.77 12.74
C TYR A 122 -6.01 3.40 12.06
N PHE A 123 -5.03 3.14 11.20
CA PHE A 123 -4.77 1.84 10.62
C PHE A 123 -3.57 1.19 11.32
N ILE A 124 -3.67 -0.11 11.61
CA ILE A 124 -2.63 -0.89 12.30
C ILE A 124 -2.27 -2.11 11.46
N VAL A 125 -1.01 -2.21 11.05
CA VAL A 125 -0.44 -3.37 10.35
C VAL A 125 0.54 -4.06 11.28
N LYS A 126 0.46 -5.38 11.39
CA LYS A 126 1.30 -6.16 12.31
C LYS A 126 1.87 -7.41 11.66
N SER A 127 3.04 -7.82 12.11
CA SER A 127 3.67 -9.09 11.72
C SER A 127 4.53 -9.68 12.83
N ASP A 128 4.41 -10.99 12.99
CA ASP A 128 5.14 -11.85 13.92
C ASP A 128 5.65 -13.13 13.24
N ARG A 129 5.95 -13.06 11.93
CA ARG A 129 6.37 -14.21 11.11
C ARG A 129 7.70 -14.84 11.57
N THR A 130 8.64 -14.01 12.04
CA THR A 130 10.00 -14.46 12.38
C THR A 130 10.35 -14.14 13.84
N ARG A 131 11.43 -14.75 14.32
CA ARG A 131 12.01 -14.45 15.64
C ARG A 131 12.81 -13.14 15.69
N SER A 132 12.98 -12.43 14.56
CA SER A 132 13.77 -11.20 14.48
C SER A 132 12.86 -9.99 14.31
N GLN A 133 13.02 -9.02 15.21
CA GLN A 133 12.26 -7.77 15.21
C GLN A 133 12.44 -6.97 13.91
N HIS A 134 13.68 -6.89 13.39
CA HIS A 134 13.98 -6.14 12.17
C HIS A 134 13.35 -6.79 10.93
N LEU A 135 13.33 -8.12 10.87
CA LEU A 135 12.70 -8.84 9.76
C LEU A 135 11.17 -8.69 9.81
N ASN A 136 10.57 -8.68 11.00
CA ASN A 136 9.14 -8.43 11.16
C ASN A 136 8.77 -6.97 10.84
N LEU A 137 9.65 -6.01 11.11
CA LEU A 137 9.48 -4.63 10.68
C LEU A 137 9.53 -4.49 9.15
N ALA A 138 10.48 -5.16 8.49
CA ALA A 138 10.54 -5.18 7.03
C ALA A 138 9.25 -5.79 6.43
N ASP A 139 8.82 -6.94 6.95
CA ASP A 139 7.59 -7.62 6.49
C ASP A 139 6.32 -6.78 6.74
N THR A 140 6.25 -6.01 7.83
CA THR A 140 5.12 -5.08 8.05
C THR A 140 5.13 -3.91 7.07
N LEU A 141 6.31 -3.36 6.75
CA LEU A 141 6.43 -2.31 5.75
C LEU A 141 6.07 -2.82 4.35
N ASP A 142 6.50 -4.03 3.99
CA ASP A 142 6.17 -4.63 2.70
C ASP A 142 4.67 -4.91 2.59
N LYS A 143 4.04 -5.48 3.62
CA LYS A 143 2.58 -5.64 3.67
C LYS A 143 1.85 -4.31 3.49
N LEU A 144 2.32 -3.25 4.13
CA LEU A 144 1.76 -1.92 3.99
C LEU A 144 1.91 -1.40 2.55
N ARG A 145 3.10 -1.57 1.96
CA ARG A 145 3.38 -1.18 0.57
C ARG A 145 2.49 -1.92 -0.41
N ASP A 146 2.39 -3.24 -0.29
CA ASP A 146 1.59 -4.09 -1.17
C ASP A 146 0.12 -3.72 -1.11
N LEU A 147 -0.38 -3.42 0.09
CA LEU A 147 -1.76 -2.99 0.30
C LEU A 147 -2.04 -1.66 -0.40
N ILE A 148 -1.13 -0.69 -0.28
CA ILE A 148 -1.26 0.62 -0.96
C ILE A 148 -1.15 0.44 -2.49
N GLN A 149 -0.26 -0.42 -2.97
CA GLN A 149 -0.11 -0.69 -4.40
C GLN A 149 -1.33 -1.39 -4.99
N PHE A 150 -1.86 -2.42 -4.31
CA PHE A 150 -3.06 -3.13 -4.74
C PHE A 150 -4.28 -2.20 -4.80
N THR A 151 -4.42 -1.30 -3.82
CA THR A 151 -5.48 -0.29 -3.85
C THR A 151 -5.29 0.75 -4.95
N ALA A 152 -4.05 1.17 -5.21
CA ALA A 152 -3.72 2.03 -6.34
C ALA A 152 -4.03 1.39 -7.69
N GLN A 153 -3.69 0.11 -7.89
CA GLN A 153 -4.02 -0.63 -9.10
C GLN A 153 -5.54 -0.79 -9.27
N SER A 154 -6.27 -1.03 -8.18
CA SER A 154 -7.73 -1.12 -8.19
C SER A 154 -8.44 0.21 -8.51
N LEU A 155 -7.73 1.35 -8.57
CA LEU A 155 -8.26 2.60 -9.15
C LEU A 155 -8.34 2.55 -10.65
N VAL A 156 -7.41 1.84 -11.30
CA VAL A 156 -7.41 1.65 -12.74
C VAL A 156 -8.53 0.66 -13.05
N ILE A 157 -9.65 1.18 -13.56
CA ILE A 157 -10.73 0.33 -14.06
C ILE A 157 -10.17 -0.36 -15.30
N PRO A 158 -10.02 -1.70 -15.31
CA PRO A 158 -9.52 -2.38 -16.49
C PRO A 158 -10.54 -2.21 -17.62
N GLU A 159 -10.05 -1.86 -18.81
CA GLU A 159 -10.89 -1.88 -20.01
C GLU A 159 -11.42 -3.29 -20.22
N ILE A 160 -12.74 -3.41 -20.29
CA ILE A 160 -13.40 -4.70 -20.46
C ILE A 160 -13.17 -5.12 -21.92
N SER A 161 -12.41 -6.20 -22.12
CA SER A 161 -12.17 -6.76 -23.46
C SER A 161 -13.49 -6.98 -24.22
N PRO A 162 -13.55 -6.69 -25.53
CA PRO A 162 -14.78 -6.87 -26.31
C PRO A 162 -15.29 -8.33 -26.26
N GLU A 163 -14.40 -9.31 -26.13
CA GLU A 163 -14.77 -10.71 -25.99
C GLU A 163 -15.52 -11.00 -24.68
N THR A 164 -15.11 -10.38 -23.56
CA THR A 164 -15.78 -10.59 -22.27
C THR A 164 -17.16 -9.93 -22.24
N VAL A 165 -17.33 -8.80 -22.93
CA VAL A 165 -18.66 -8.17 -23.14
C VAL A 165 -19.58 -9.10 -23.94
N GLU A 166 -19.10 -9.64 -25.05
CA GLU A 166 -19.89 -10.54 -25.90
C GLU A 166 -20.26 -11.83 -25.16
N ARG A 167 -19.33 -12.37 -24.37
CA ARG A 167 -19.58 -13.54 -23.51
C ARG A 167 -20.66 -13.25 -22.46
N GLN A 168 -20.59 -12.09 -21.79
CA GLN A 168 -21.61 -11.68 -20.81
C GLN A 168 -22.98 -11.52 -21.47
N ARG A 169 -23.03 -10.94 -22.68
CA ARG A 169 -24.26 -10.82 -23.47
C ARG A 169 -24.88 -12.19 -23.75
N ARG A 170 -24.10 -13.14 -24.27
CA ARG A 170 -24.57 -14.51 -24.56
C ARG A 170 -25.09 -15.23 -23.31
N LEU A 171 -24.40 -15.08 -22.18
CA LEU A 171 -24.84 -15.66 -20.90
C LEU A 171 -26.16 -15.06 -20.43
N ARG A 172 -26.34 -13.73 -20.54
CA ARG A 172 -27.59 -13.04 -20.21
C ARG A 172 -28.75 -13.52 -21.09
N GLU A 173 -28.52 -13.66 -22.40
CA GLU A 173 -29.54 -14.15 -23.33
C GLU A 173 -29.92 -15.60 -23.04
N ARG A 174 -28.95 -16.47 -22.74
CA ARG A 174 -29.19 -17.87 -22.37
C ARG A 174 -30.03 -17.95 -21.09
N ALA A 175 -29.65 -17.21 -20.05
CA ALA A 175 -30.39 -17.16 -18.79
C ALA A 175 -31.82 -16.64 -18.98
N ALA A 176 -32.03 -15.65 -19.85
CA ALA A 176 -33.35 -15.14 -20.17
C ALA A 176 -34.22 -16.19 -20.90
N ARG A 177 -33.65 -16.92 -21.87
CA ARG A 177 -34.34 -18.01 -22.57
C ARG A 177 -34.73 -19.14 -21.62
N GLU A 178 -33.83 -19.54 -20.73
CA GLU A 178 -34.06 -20.58 -19.73
C GLU A 178 -35.20 -20.19 -18.78
N ARG A 179 -35.15 -18.97 -18.24
CA ARG A 179 -36.22 -18.42 -17.39
C ARG A 179 -37.58 -18.38 -18.09
N LEU A 180 -37.61 -18.06 -19.38
CA LEU A 180 -38.86 -18.06 -20.17
C LEU A 180 -39.40 -19.49 -20.36
N ARG A 181 -38.51 -20.45 -20.62
CA ARG A 181 -38.87 -21.87 -20.77
C ARG A 181 -39.45 -22.43 -19.49
N GLU A 182 -38.82 -22.16 -18.35
CA GLU A 182 -39.32 -22.55 -17.02
C GLU A 182 -40.71 -21.98 -16.75
N LYS A 183 -40.92 -20.68 -17.01
CA LYS A 183 -42.23 -20.04 -16.86
C LYS A 183 -43.30 -20.71 -17.73
N ARG A 184 -42.98 -21.01 -18.99
CA ARG A 184 -43.91 -21.69 -19.92
C ARG A 184 -44.23 -23.10 -19.46
N ALA A 185 -43.23 -23.89 -19.07
CA ALA A 185 -43.43 -25.22 -18.53
C ALA A 185 -44.35 -25.19 -17.31
N HIS A 186 -44.09 -24.27 -16.37
CA HIS A 186 -44.90 -24.12 -15.17
C HIS A 186 -46.35 -23.69 -15.47
N SER A 187 -46.55 -22.80 -16.45
CA SER A 187 -47.88 -22.40 -16.93
C SER A 187 -48.65 -23.59 -17.51
N MET A 188 -48.00 -24.41 -18.34
CA MET A 188 -48.63 -25.60 -18.92
C MET A 188 -48.99 -26.62 -17.84
N THR A 189 -48.10 -26.85 -16.86
CA THR A 189 -48.41 -27.72 -15.71
C THR A 189 -49.61 -27.20 -14.91
N LYS A 190 -49.77 -25.88 -14.77
CA LYS A 190 -50.93 -25.28 -14.08
C LYS A 190 -52.23 -25.44 -14.87
N GLN A 191 -52.20 -25.20 -16.17
CA GLN A 191 -53.37 -25.40 -17.05
C GLN A 191 -53.83 -26.85 -17.03
N GLY A 192 -52.91 -27.82 -17.11
CA GLY A 192 -53.26 -29.24 -17.02
C GLY A 192 -53.83 -29.68 -15.65
N ARG A 193 -53.66 -28.86 -14.60
CA ARG A 193 -54.25 -29.09 -13.26
C ARG A 193 -55.60 -28.39 -13.08
N GLN A 194 -56.03 -27.52 -13.99
CA GLN A 194 -57.32 -26.85 -13.88
C GLN A 194 -58.45 -27.77 -14.36
N SER A 195 -59.53 -27.82 -13.60
CA SER A 195 -60.74 -28.56 -13.94
C SER A 195 -61.29 -28.03 -15.28
N PRO A 196 -61.73 -28.89 -16.22
CA PRO A 196 -62.30 -28.43 -17.47
C PRO A 196 -63.54 -27.58 -17.19
N THR A 197 -63.56 -26.32 -17.63
CA THR A 197 -64.79 -25.52 -17.59
C THR A 197 -65.63 -25.92 -18.80
N LEU A 198 -66.75 -26.61 -18.54
CA LEU A 198 -67.75 -26.88 -19.55
C LEU A 198 -68.43 -25.55 -19.90
N ASN A 199 -68.10 -25.00 -21.06
CA ASN A 199 -68.84 -23.86 -21.60
C ASN A 199 -70.13 -24.40 -22.22
N SER A 200 -71.26 -24.00 -21.63
CA SER A 200 -72.64 -24.24 -22.08
C SER A 200 -72.98 -23.51 -23.37
#